data_AF-A0A9P3CRD3-F1
#
_entry.id   AF-A0A9P3CRD3-F1
#
_cell.length_a   1.000
_cell.length_b   1.000
_cell.length_c   1.000
_cell.angle_alpha   90.00
_cell.angle_beta   90.00
_cell.angle_gamma   90.00
#
_symmetry.space_group_name_H-M   'P 1'
#
loop_
_entity.id
_entity.type
_entity.pdbx_description
1 polymer ?
#
loop_
_entity_poly.entity_id
_entity_poly.type
_entity_poly.pdbx_seq_one_letter_code
_entity_poly.pdbx_strand_id
1 'polypeptide(L)'
;MTSHRGITHKTPARVKESYEKVARLPEVDAGIFQIYITYVYSGNIVISKYGGEEVYSNDNDPEGIMRFQVLIQLYSLANYLQDSNLKNKIIDYLMGPNELPALCPSTATINLAFATNSVESTLCQLLIDTSLYSCDPAILKDEWYHLPEGFIRGLSLGWAEASWNKGMTIEKPSTVARCKYHEHDEETLADEEGTCGLRGVAKATPKKKGRKPRNDEDESTGACAPLLRSSNTRL
;
A
#
# COMPACT_ATOMS: atom_id res chain seq x y z
N MET A 1 -45.50 4.12 -32.96
CA MET A 1 -45.03 5.53 -32.90
C MET A 1 -43.83 5.58 -31.96
N THR A 2 -42.62 5.42 -32.49
CA THR A 2 -41.36 5.41 -31.73
C THR A 2 -40.77 6.82 -31.72
N SER A 3 -40.81 7.47 -30.56
CA SER A 3 -40.28 8.81 -30.34
C SER A 3 -38.76 8.73 -30.19
N HIS A 4 -38.02 9.15 -31.21
CA HIS A 4 -36.57 9.33 -31.15
C HIS A 4 -36.25 10.54 -30.27
N ARG A 5 -35.79 10.29 -29.04
CA ARG A 5 -35.17 11.33 -28.21
C ARG A 5 -33.81 11.68 -28.82
N GLY A 6 -33.70 12.88 -29.37
CA GLY A 6 -32.46 13.42 -29.90
C GLY A 6 -31.43 13.63 -28.79
N ILE A 7 -30.27 12.97 -28.93
CA ILE A 7 -29.10 13.20 -28.08
C ILE A 7 -28.50 14.54 -28.51
N THR A 8 -28.64 15.57 -27.68
CA THR A 8 -27.96 16.85 -27.90
C THR A 8 -26.56 16.75 -27.30
N HIS A 9 -25.54 16.76 -28.16
CA HIS A 9 -24.15 16.81 -27.72
C HIS A 9 -23.86 18.18 -27.10
N LYS A 10 -23.88 18.24 -25.77
CA LYS A 10 -23.48 19.43 -25.02
C LYS A 10 -21.95 19.55 -25.12
N THR A 11 -21.47 20.58 -25.80
CA THR A 11 -20.04 20.86 -25.92
C THR A 11 -19.45 21.08 -24.52
N PRO A 12 -18.35 20.41 -24.13
CA PRO A 12 -17.76 20.58 -22.80
C PRO A 12 -17.33 22.04 -22.62
N ALA A 13 -17.63 22.60 -21.46
CA ALA A 13 -17.26 23.96 -21.11
C ALA A 13 -15.73 24.11 -21.18
N ARG A 14 -15.26 25.15 -21.86
CA ARG A 14 -13.84 25.43 -22.04
C ARG A 14 -13.21 25.81 -20.70
N VAL A 15 -12.19 25.08 -20.27
CA VAL A 15 -11.54 25.28 -18.96
C VAL A 15 -10.76 26.61 -18.98
N LYS A 16 -11.06 27.51 -18.03
CA LYS A 16 -10.46 28.84 -17.90
C LYS A 16 -8.93 28.80 -17.75
N GLU A 17 -8.41 27.74 -17.14
CA GLU A 17 -6.98 27.52 -16.87
C GLU A 17 -6.12 27.51 -18.14
N SER A 18 -6.68 27.06 -19.27
CA SER A 18 -5.97 27.04 -20.55
C SER A 18 -5.52 28.43 -21.03
N TYR A 19 -6.24 29.49 -20.64
CA TYR A 19 -5.90 30.87 -20.98
C TYR A 19 -4.88 31.46 -20.02
N GLU A 20 -5.03 31.16 -18.72
CA GLU A 20 -4.14 31.69 -17.68
C GLU A 20 -2.77 31.00 -17.69
N LYS A 21 -2.67 29.79 -18.27
CA LYS A 21 -1.47 28.93 -18.25
C LYS A 21 -0.98 28.66 -16.82
N VAL A 22 -1.89 28.70 -15.85
CA VAL A 22 -1.63 28.42 -14.45
C VAL A 22 -2.58 27.30 -14.03
N ALA A 23 -2.02 26.13 -13.72
CA ALA A 23 -2.74 25.06 -13.06
C ALA A 23 -2.69 25.30 -11.55
N ARG A 24 -3.84 25.29 -10.88
CA ARG A 24 -3.93 25.44 -9.44
C ARG A 24 -4.14 24.07 -8.83
N LEU A 25 -3.21 23.65 -7.99
CA LEU A 25 -3.34 22.43 -7.21
C LEU A 25 -4.02 22.73 -5.88
N PRO A 26 -4.63 21.72 -5.23
CA PRO A 26 -5.07 21.86 -3.85
C PRO A 26 -3.88 22.23 -2.96
N GLU A 27 -4.16 22.70 -1.74
CA GLU A 27 -3.14 22.97 -0.74
C GLU A 27 -2.41 21.67 -0.40
N VAL A 28 -1.27 21.46 -1.06
CA VAL A 28 -0.42 20.28 -0.94
C VAL A 28 0.94 20.77 -0.49
N ASP A 29 1.54 20.04 0.44
CA ASP A 29 2.89 20.32 0.88
C ASP A 29 3.87 20.29 -0.31
N ALA A 30 4.71 21.31 -0.41
CA ALA A 30 5.65 21.45 -1.52
C ALA A 30 6.65 20.30 -1.60
N GLY A 31 6.99 19.66 -0.48
CA GLY A 31 7.82 18.45 -0.46
C GLY A 31 7.12 17.26 -1.11
N ILE A 32 5.84 17.04 -0.82
CA ILE A 32 5.03 15.99 -1.45
C ILE A 32 4.92 16.21 -2.96
N PHE A 33 4.68 17.46 -3.37
CA PHE A 33 4.64 17.79 -4.80
C PHE A 33 6.01 17.58 -5.47
N GLN A 34 7.12 17.92 -4.80
CA GLN A 34 8.46 17.66 -5.33
C GLN A 34 8.73 16.15 -5.52
N ILE A 35 8.26 15.30 -4.61
CA ILE A 35 8.36 13.83 -4.74
C ILE A 35 7.53 13.36 -5.94
N TYR A 36 6.32 13.88 -6.11
CA TYR A 36 5.49 13.58 -7.29
C TYR A 36 6.20 13.93 -8.60
N ILE A 37 6.74 15.14 -8.72
CA ILE A 37 7.48 15.56 -9.92
C ILE A 37 8.68 14.64 -10.17
N THR A 38 9.43 14.31 -9.12
CA THR A 38 10.57 13.39 -9.22
C THR A 38 10.13 12.01 -9.73
N TYR A 39 9.00 11.50 -9.25
CA TYR A 39 8.41 10.25 -9.74
C TYR A 39 8.01 10.35 -11.22
N VAL A 40 7.32 11.42 -11.63
CA VAL A 40 6.89 11.60 -13.03
C VAL A 40 8.08 11.55 -14.00
N TYR A 41 9.22 12.15 -13.62
CA TYR A 41 10.41 12.17 -14.47
C TYR A 41 11.26 10.89 -14.40
N SER A 42 11.33 10.24 -13.23
CA SER A 42 12.24 9.10 -13.02
C SER A 42 11.56 7.73 -13.07
N GLY A 43 10.23 7.68 -12.96
CA GLY A 43 9.45 6.47 -12.75
C GLY A 43 9.62 5.83 -11.36
N ASN A 44 10.36 6.47 -10.45
CA ASN A 44 10.71 5.91 -9.14
C ASN A 44 10.29 6.86 -8.01
N ILE A 45 9.75 6.30 -6.93
CA ILE A 45 9.41 7.07 -5.73
C ILE A 45 10.69 7.28 -4.92
N VAL A 46 11.10 8.54 -4.78
CA VAL A 46 12.26 8.93 -3.95
C VAL A 46 11.76 9.78 -2.79
N ILE A 47 11.71 9.19 -1.59
CA ILE A 47 11.19 9.86 -0.40
C ILE A 47 12.32 10.70 0.23
N SER A 48 12.22 12.02 0.14
CA SER A 48 13.21 12.96 0.69
C SER A 48 12.57 13.97 1.62
N LYS A 49 13.36 14.54 2.54
CA LYS A 49 12.98 15.66 3.38
C LYS A 49 12.79 16.92 2.52
N TYR A 50 11.95 17.82 3.02
CA TYR A 50 11.78 19.14 2.44
C TYR A 50 13.15 19.83 2.26
N GLY A 51 13.45 20.32 1.05
CA GLY A 51 14.75 20.88 0.68
C GLY A 51 15.68 19.92 -0.06
N GLY A 52 15.36 18.62 -0.12
CA GLY A 52 16.07 17.64 -0.95
C GLY A 52 17.45 17.20 -0.42
N GLU A 53 17.86 17.65 0.76
CA GLU A 53 19.19 17.39 1.30
C GLU A 53 19.33 16.00 1.95
N GLU A 54 18.23 15.43 2.45
CA GLU A 54 18.25 14.12 3.13
C GLU A 54 17.15 13.19 2.62
N VAL A 55 17.53 11.96 2.24
CA VAL A 55 16.60 10.90 1.86
C VAL A 55 16.16 10.16 3.12
N TYR A 56 14.86 9.88 3.26
CA TYR A 56 14.40 9.00 4.32
C TYR A 56 14.83 7.56 4.03
N SER A 57 15.60 7.00 4.93
CA SER A 57 16.20 5.68 4.86
C SER A 57 15.93 4.92 6.17
N ASN A 58 16.29 3.64 6.21
CA ASN A 58 16.20 2.87 7.45
C ASN A 58 17.11 3.42 8.56
N ASP A 59 18.14 4.20 8.21
CA ASP A 59 19.11 4.72 9.17
C ASP A 59 18.57 5.95 9.94
N ASN A 60 17.70 6.75 9.32
CA ASN A 60 17.14 7.98 9.91
C ASN A 60 15.64 7.92 10.20
N ASP A 61 14.95 6.86 9.75
CA ASP A 61 13.55 6.56 10.03
C ASP A 61 13.39 5.04 10.21
N PRO A 62 14.00 4.46 11.27
CA PRO A 62 14.03 3.01 11.48
C PRO A 62 12.63 2.42 11.65
N GLU A 63 11.70 3.18 12.25
CA GLU A 63 10.28 2.80 12.36
C GLU A 63 9.45 3.18 11.13
N GLY A 64 10.04 3.75 10.08
CA GLY A 64 9.33 4.02 8.83
C GLY A 64 8.14 4.99 8.95
N ILE A 65 7.97 5.67 10.10
CA ILE A 65 6.77 6.46 10.42
C ILE A 65 6.69 7.64 9.46
N MET A 66 7.81 8.34 9.24
CA MET A 66 7.86 9.51 8.37
C MET A 66 7.70 9.12 6.91
N ARG A 67 8.39 8.05 6.47
CA ARG A 67 8.21 7.50 5.12
C ARG A 67 6.77 7.14 4.86
N PHE A 68 6.11 6.53 5.83
CA PHE A 68 4.72 6.11 5.68
C PHE A 68 3.78 7.30 5.55
N GLN A 69 3.91 8.30 6.42
CA GLN A 69 3.11 9.52 6.34
C GLN A 69 3.27 10.22 4.99
N VAL A 70 4.50 10.32 4.47
CA VAL A 70 4.77 10.87 3.14
C VAL A 70 4.09 10.08 2.04
N LEU A 71 4.10 8.74 2.11
CA LEU A 71 3.43 7.89 1.12
C LEU A 71 1.92 8.05 1.14
N ILE A 72 1.29 8.21 2.32
CA ILE A 72 -0.15 8.48 2.41
C ILE A 72 -0.49 9.83 1.78
N GLN A 73 0.28 10.88 2.07
CA GLN A 73 0.06 12.21 1.47
C GLN A 73 0.26 12.17 -0.05
N LEU A 74 1.29 11.46 -0.52
CA LEU A 74 1.54 11.26 -1.95
C LEU A 74 0.41 10.46 -2.61
N TYR A 75 -0.17 9.47 -1.91
CA TYR A 75 -1.32 8.73 -2.40
C TYR A 75 -2.54 9.63 -2.54
N SER A 76 -2.82 10.49 -1.57
CA SER A 76 -3.94 11.44 -1.64
C SER A 76 -3.76 12.43 -2.80
N LEU A 77 -2.54 12.89 -3.06
CA LEU A 77 -2.22 13.68 -4.25
C LEU A 77 -2.45 12.87 -5.55
N ALA A 78 -1.98 11.63 -5.61
CA ALA A 78 -2.18 10.75 -6.76
C ALA A 78 -3.66 10.48 -7.02
N ASN A 79 -4.46 10.33 -5.96
CA ASN A 79 -5.91 10.17 -6.04
C ASN A 79 -6.58 11.44 -6.60
N TYR A 80 -6.17 12.62 -6.15
CA TYR A 80 -6.64 13.89 -6.70
C TYR A 80 -6.31 14.05 -8.18
N LEU A 81 -5.09 13.65 -8.58
CA LEU A 81 -4.62 13.70 -9.97
C LEU A 81 -5.13 12.55 -10.84
N GLN A 82 -5.85 11.58 -10.26
CA GLN A 82 -6.29 10.34 -10.92
C GLN A 82 -5.13 9.54 -11.54
N ASP A 83 -3.96 9.56 -10.90
CA ASP A 83 -2.77 8.83 -11.33
C ASP A 83 -2.75 7.42 -10.70
N SER A 84 -3.46 6.48 -11.33
CA SER A 84 -3.53 5.08 -10.87
C SER A 84 -2.18 4.37 -10.91
N ASN A 85 -1.26 4.75 -11.80
CA ASN A 85 0.08 4.18 -11.85
C ASN A 85 0.88 4.53 -10.59
N LEU A 86 0.84 5.79 -10.17
CA LEU A 86 1.47 6.21 -8.92
C LEU A 86 0.80 5.56 -7.71
N LYS A 87 -0.54 5.49 -7.66
CA LYS A 87 -1.24 4.79 -6.57
C LYS A 87 -0.77 3.34 -6.44
N ASN A 88 -0.69 2.61 -7.55
CA ASN A 88 -0.21 1.23 -7.58
C ASN A 88 1.27 1.13 -7.16
N LYS A 89 2.12 2.08 -7.56
CA LYS A 89 3.52 2.13 -7.14
C LYS A 89 3.69 2.42 -5.66
N ILE A 90 2.82 3.23 -5.06
CA ILE A 90 2.79 3.45 -3.62
C ILE A 90 2.39 2.17 -2.90
N ILE A 91 1.33 1.50 -3.35
CA ILE A 91 0.90 0.20 -2.80
C ILE A 91 2.03 -0.83 -2.90
N ASP A 92 2.73 -0.91 -4.04
CA ASP A 92 3.92 -1.76 -4.21
C ASP A 92 5.01 -1.43 -3.18
N TYR A 93 5.22 -0.15 -2.89
CA TYR A 93 6.20 0.29 -1.91
C TYR A 93 5.80 -0.14 -0.49
N LEU A 94 4.53 0.02 -0.13
CA LEU A 94 3.99 -0.36 1.17
C LEU A 94 4.00 -1.87 1.41
N MET A 95 3.83 -2.67 0.35
CA MET A 95 3.84 -4.14 0.38
C MET A 95 5.23 -4.75 0.07
N GLY A 96 6.25 -3.92 -0.21
CA GLY A 96 7.54 -4.37 -0.73
C GLY A 96 8.50 -4.92 0.33
N PRO A 97 9.75 -5.27 -0.02
CA PRO A 97 10.78 -5.67 0.95
C PRO A 97 11.23 -4.53 1.88
N ASN A 98 10.99 -3.29 1.44
CA ASN A 98 11.06 -2.08 2.28
C ASN A 98 9.71 -1.83 2.97
N GLU A 99 8.96 -2.91 3.20
CA GLU A 99 7.69 -2.97 3.91
C GLU A 99 7.77 -2.02 5.10
N LEU A 100 6.63 -1.41 5.41
CA LEU A 100 6.47 -0.80 6.72
C LEU A 100 7.02 -1.76 7.77
N PRO A 101 7.62 -1.25 8.85
CA PRO A 101 8.01 -2.14 9.93
C PRO A 101 6.80 -3.00 10.27
N ALA A 102 7.03 -4.22 10.75
CA ALA A 102 5.98 -5.12 11.19
C ALA A 102 4.97 -4.50 12.19
N LEU A 103 5.29 -3.30 12.70
CA LEU A 103 4.48 -2.41 13.50
C LEU A 103 3.25 -1.89 12.75
N CYS A 104 2.12 -1.93 13.45
CA CYS A 104 0.86 -1.33 13.01
C CYS A 104 1.06 0.16 12.64
N PRO A 105 0.43 0.65 11.56
CA PRO A 105 0.27 2.08 11.30
C PRO A 105 -0.07 2.89 12.55
N SER A 106 0.57 4.04 12.72
CA SER A 106 0.21 4.95 13.81
C SER A 106 -1.22 5.48 13.65
N THR A 107 -1.90 5.77 14.76
CA THR A 107 -3.25 6.38 14.77
C THR A 107 -3.31 7.63 13.89
N ALA A 108 -2.28 8.49 13.97
CA ALA A 108 -2.19 9.70 13.15
C ALA A 108 -2.18 9.40 11.66
N THR A 109 -1.46 8.36 11.23
CA THR A 109 -1.39 7.98 9.82
C THR A 109 -2.69 7.34 9.32
N ILE A 110 -3.33 6.50 10.15
CA ILE A 110 -4.66 5.94 9.84
C ILE A 110 -5.67 7.07 9.67
N ASN A 111 -5.70 8.02 10.61
CA ASN A 111 -6.57 9.19 10.54
C ASN A 111 -6.35 10.00 9.26
N LEU A 112 -5.09 10.25 8.89
CA LEU A 112 -4.76 10.98 7.67
C LEU A 112 -5.26 10.26 6.41
N ALA A 113 -5.07 8.94 6.33
CA ALA A 113 -5.50 8.15 5.18
C ALA A 113 -7.02 8.21 4.99
N PHE A 114 -7.79 7.99 6.05
CA PHE A 114 -9.26 7.99 6.01
C PHE A 114 -9.87 9.39 5.91
N ALA A 115 -9.17 10.44 6.34
CA ALA A 115 -9.63 11.82 6.16
C ALA A 115 -9.49 12.30 4.72
N THR A 116 -8.54 11.75 3.95
CA THR A 116 -8.19 12.23 2.60
C THR A 116 -8.60 11.30 1.47
N ASN A 117 -9.04 10.08 1.77
CA ASN A 117 -9.42 9.07 0.79
C ASN A 117 -10.77 8.43 1.15
N SER A 118 -11.44 7.83 0.15
CA SER A 118 -12.64 7.05 0.43
C SER A 118 -12.31 5.82 1.28
N VAL A 119 -13.28 5.38 2.09
CA VAL A 119 -13.21 4.13 2.84
C VAL A 119 -13.04 2.93 1.90
N GLU A 120 -13.59 3.00 0.67
CA GLU A 120 -13.41 1.93 -0.33
C GLU A 120 -12.10 2.01 -1.11
N SER A 121 -11.23 3.00 -0.85
CA SER A 121 -9.95 3.09 -1.56
C SER A 121 -9.05 1.90 -1.24
N THR A 122 -8.25 1.47 -2.22
CA THR A 122 -7.36 0.31 -2.06
C THR A 122 -6.32 0.54 -0.96
N LEU A 123 -5.88 1.78 -0.74
CA LEU A 123 -5.06 2.16 0.40
C LEU A 123 -5.76 1.90 1.74
N CYS A 124 -6.98 2.41 1.93
CA CYS A 124 -7.72 2.20 3.18
C CYS A 124 -7.99 0.71 3.44
N GLN A 125 -8.30 -0.06 2.39
CA GLN A 125 -8.43 -1.51 2.47
C GLN A 125 -7.11 -2.20 2.88
N LEU A 126 -5.99 -1.78 2.29
CA LEU A 126 -4.67 -2.29 2.68
C LEU A 126 -4.36 -2.04 4.16
N LEU A 127 -4.69 -0.86 4.68
CA LEU A 127 -4.51 -0.53 6.10
C LEU A 127 -5.34 -1.42 7.02
N ILE A 128 -6.61 -1.65 6.65
CA ILE A 128 -7.51 -2.54 7.39
C ILE A 128 -6.95 -3.96 7.39
N ASP A 129 -6.62 -4.50 6.22
CA ASP A 129 -6.11 -5.87 6.10
C ASP A 129 -4.78 -6.08 6.81
N THR A 130 -3.89 -5.09 6.75
CA THR A 130 -2.61 -5.10 7.49
C THR A 130 -2.88 -5.16 8.99
N SER A 131 -3.82 -4.34 9.47
CA SER A 131 -4.17 -4.28 10.89
C SER A 131 -4.91 -5.53 11.36
N LEU A 132 -5.79 -6.12 10.54
CA LEU A 132 -6.40 -7.42 10.82
C LEU A 132 -5.36 -8.52 11.01
N TYR A 133 -4.27 -8.47 10.24
CA TYR A 133 -3.19 -9.45 10.29
C TYR A 133 -2.24 -9.25 11.48
N SER A 134 -1.82 -8.01 11.77
CA SER A 134 -0.72 -7.74 12.71
C SER A 134 -1.04 -6.87 13.92
N CYS A 135 -2.24 -6.30 14.05
CA CYS A 135 -2.53 -5.34 15.12
C CYS A 135 -2.59 -6.02 16.48
N ASP A 136 -1.86 -5.46 17.45
CA ASP A 136 -1.94 -5.85 18.85
C ASP A 136 -3.28 -5.33 19.43
N PRO A 137 -4.11 -6.20 20.03
CA PRO A 137 -5.33 -5.80 20.72
C PRO A 137 -5.14 -4.68 21.76
N ALA A 138 -3.95 -4.56 22.36
CA ALA A 138 -3.64 -3.48 23.30
C ALA A 138 -3.69 -2.10 22.63
N ILE A 139 -3.12 -1.96 21.43
CA ILE A 139 -3.12 -0.70 20.68
C ILE A 139 -4.56 -0.26 20.40
N LEU A 140 -5.40 -1.20 19.97
CA LEU A 140 -6.80 -0.91 19.68
C LEU A 140 -7.59 -0.48 20.91
N LYS A 141 -7.28 -1.04 22.08
CA LYS A 141 -7.94 -0.67 23.33
C LYS A 141 -7.61 0.75 23.75
N ASP A 142 -6.34 1.14 23.63
CA ASP A 142 -5.86 2.44 24.06
C ASP A 142 -6.25 3.55 23.07
N GLU A 143 -6.30 3.24 21.78
CA GLU A 143 -6.52 4.21 20.70
C GLU A 143 -7.93 4.17 20.09
N TRP A 144 -8.84 3.32 20.59
CA TRP A 144 -10.16 3.06 19.98
C TRP A 144 -10.92 4.33 19.61
N TYR A 145 -10.97 5.31 20.52
CA TYR A 145 -11.73 6.55 20.35
C TYR A 145 -11.06 7.57 19.44
N HIS A 146 -9.80 7.34 19.06
CA HIS A 146 -9.02 8.20 18.18
C HIS A 146 -8.94 7.65 16.75
N LEU A 147 -9.48 6.45 16.50
CA LEU A 147 -9.49 5.83 15.17
C LEU A 147 -10.72 6.27 14.36
N PRO A 148 -10.61 6.33 13.01
CA PRO A 148 -11.74 6.65 12.15
C PRO A 148 -12.85 5.60 12.23
N GLU A 149 -14.11 6.04 12.21
CA GLU A 149 -15.26 5.12 12.23
C GLU A 149 -15.22 4.09 11.09
N GLY A 150 -14.86 4.53 9.87
CA GLY A 150 -14.73 3.64 8.71
C GLY A 150 -13.68 2.54 8.91
N PHE A 151 -12.57 2.86 9.59
CA PHE A 151 -11.52 1.91 9.91
C PHE A 151 -11.99 0.90 10.98
N ILE A 152 -12.59 1.40 12.06
CA ILE A 152 -13.16 0.57 13.14
C ILE A 152 -14.21 -0.39 12.58
N ARG A 153 -15.09 0.10 11.72
CA ARG A 153 -16.12 -0.71 11.06
C ARG A 153 -15.50 -1.81 10.20
N GLY A 154 -14.49 -1.48 9.40
CA GLY A 154 -13.75 -2.45 8.58
C GLY A 154 -13.11 -3.55 9.42
N LEU A 155 -12.41 -3.17 10.51
CA LEU A 155 -11.81 -4.13 11.45
C LEU A 155 -12.85 -5.03 12.10
N SER A 156 -13.93 -4.44 12.59
CA SER A 156 -14.99 -5.18 13.29
C SER A 156 -15.65 -6.21 12.38
N LEU A 157 -15.90 -5.86 11.12
CA LEU A 157 -16.42 -6.80 10.12
C LEU A 157 -15.42 -7.90 9.81
N GLY A 158 -14.15 -7.56 9.55
CA GLY A 158 -13.12 -8.55 9.24
C GLY A 158 -12.89 -9.57 10.35
N TRP A 159 -12.86 -9.14 11.62
CA TRP A 159 -12.79 -10.09 12.74
C TRP A 159 -14.08 -10.89 12.93
N ALA A 160 -15.25 -10.28 12.72
CA ALA A 160 -16.51 -11.01 12.80
C ALA A 160 -16.55 -12.14 11.75
N GLU A 161 -16.14 -11.86 10.51
CA GLU A 161 -16.03 -12.85 9.43
C GLU A 161 -15.03 -13.96 9.78
N ALA A 162 -13.83 -13.60 10.25
CA ALA A 162 -12.82 -14.57 10.67
C ALA A 162 -13.27 -15.44 11.86
N SER A 163 -14.05 -14.87 12.78
CA SER A 163 -14.59 -15.60 13.94
C SER A 163 -15.69 -16.59 13.55
N TRP A 164 -16.51 -16.23 12.55
CA TRP A 164 -17.61 -17.05 12.06
C TRP A 164 -17.10 -18.19 11.16
N ASN A 165 -16.17 -17.87 10.27
CA ASN A 165 -15.61 -18.82 9.33
C ASN A 165 -14.30 -19.42 9.87
N LYS A 166 -14.40 -20.57 10.53
CA LYS A 166 -13.23 -21.29 11.12
C LYS A 166 -12.15 -21.68 10.11
N GLY A 167 -12.47 -21.70 8.81
CA GLY A 167 -11.50 -21.96 7.74
C GLY A 167 -10.83 -20.70 7.18
N MET A 168 -11.27 -19.51 7.61
CA MET A 168 -10.73 -18.24 7.15
C MET A 168 -9.42 -17.96 7.88
N THR A 169 -8.34 -17.86 7.12
CA THR A 169 -7.05 -17.37 7.59
C THR A 169 -6.87 -15.95 7.08
N ILE A 170 -6.57 -15.02 7.98
CA ILE A 170 -6.23 -13.65 7.58
C ILE A 170 -4.83 -13.71 6.97
N GLU A 171 -4.74 -13.55 5.66
CA GLU A 171 -3.48 -13.58 4.93
C GLU A 171 -2.69 -12.30 5.16
N LYS A 172 -1.36 -12.40 5.20
CA LYS A 172 -0.49 -11.23 5.24
C LYS A 172 -0.66 -10.46 3.92
N PRO A 173 -0.97 -9.15 3.93
CA PRO A 173 -1.22 -8.42 2.69
C PRO A 173 -0.11 -8.57 1.64
N SER A 174 1.16 -8.54 2.04
CA SER A 174 2.29 -8.69 1.11
C SER A 174 2.44 -10.07 0.47
N THR A 175 1.70 -11.08 0.95
CA THR A 175 1.62 -12.42 0.34
C THR A 175 0.45 -12.59 -0.61
N VAL A 176 -0.53 -11.67 -0.56
CA VAL A 176 -1.70 -11.69 -1.43
C VAL A 176 -1.35 -11.16 -2.83
N ALA A 177 -2.10 -11.57 -3.85
CA ALA A 177 -1.96 -11.04 -5.19
C ALA A 177 -2.12 -9.51 -5.22
N ARG A 178 -1.17 -8.82 -5.87
CA ARG A 178 -1.15 -7.35 -5.93
C ARG A 178 -2.41 -6.74 -6.53
N CYS A 179 -3.06 -7.44 -7.47
CA CYS A 179 -4.33 -7.02 -8.06
C CYS A 179 -5.42 -6.73 -7.02
N LYS A 180 -5.34 -7.31 -5.82
CA LYS A 180 -6.29 -7.01 -4.74
C LYS A 180 -6.27 -5.52 -4.34
N TYR A 181 -5.10 -4.89 -4.40
CA TYR A 181 -4.89 -3.50 -3.95
C TYR A 181 -4.48 -2.56 -5.08
N HIS A 182 -4.32 -3.07 -6.30
CA HIS A 182 -4.03 -2.25 -7.47
C HIS A 182 -5.32 -1.79 -8.14
N GLU A 183 -5.32 -0.55 -8.59
CA GLU A 183 -6.35 -0.03 -9.47
C GLU A 183 -6.04 -0.42 -10.91
N HIS A 184 -7.06 -0.87 -11.63
CA HIS A 184 -6.98 -1.22 -13.04
C HIS A 184 -7.84 -0.24 -13.82
N ASP A 185 -7.29 0.33 -14.88
CA ASP A 185 -8.12 0.98 -15.89
C ASP A 185 -8.94 -0.09 -16.64
N GLU A 186 -10.05 0.32 -17.27
CA GLU A 186 -10.92 -0.59 -18.02
C GLU A 186 -10.19 -1.31 -19.16
N GLU A 187 -9.03 -0.78 -19.58
CA GLU A 187 -8.21 -1.32 -20.66
C GLU A 187 -7.18 -2.36 -20.20
N THR A 188 -6.80 -2.38 -18.92
CA THR A 188 -5.88 -3.39 -18.38
C THR A 188 -6.63 -4.68 -18.08
N LEU A 189 -6.64 -5.59 -19.05
CA LEU A 189 -7.08 -6.97 -18.83
C LEU A 189 -6.17 -7.62 -17.78
N ALA A 190 -6.73 -8.01 -16.64
CA ALA A 190 -6.06 -8.88 -15.70
C ALA A 190 -5.66 -10.17 -16.42
N ASP A 191 -4.39 -10.54 -16.33
CA ASP A 191 -3.97 -11.86 -16.80
C ASP A 191 -4.57 -12.94 -15.89
N GLU A 192 -4.79 -14.13 -16.44
CA GLU A 192 -5.37 -15.27 -15.70
C GLU A 192 -4.54 -15.67 -14.47
N GLU A 193 -3.28 -15.22 -14.40
CA GLU A 193 -2.36 -15.45 -13.28
C GLU A 193 -2.51 -14.44 -12.14
N GLY A 194 -3.35 -13.41 -12.29
CA GLY A 194 -3.59 -12.40 -11.24
C GLY A 194 -2.36 -11.53 -10.96
N THR A 195 -1.50 -11.32 -11.95
CA THR A 195 -0.30 -10.50 -11.86
C THR A 195 -0.44 -9.22 -12.68
N CYS A 196 -0.95 -8.16 -12.07
CA CYS A 196 -0.88 -6.83 -12.64
C CYS A 196 0.60 -6.38 -12.84
N GLY A 197 0.96 -6.06 -14.08
CA GLY A 197 2.00 -5.05 -14.35
C GLY A 197 3.48 -5.42 -14.16
N LEU A 198 3.87 -6.64 -13.77
CA LEU A 198 5.29 -7.06 -13.79
C LEU A 198 5.69 -7.83 -15.05
N ARG A 199 5.20 -7.43 -16.22
CA ARG A 199 5.81 -7.85 -17.49
C ARG A 199 7.08 -7.04 -17.74
N GLY A 200 8.20 -7.39 -17.09
CA GLY A 200 9.45 -6.69 -17.41
C GLY A 200 10.73 -7.13 -16.72
N VAL A 201 10.70 -7.61 -15.48
CA VAL A 201 11.92 -8.20 -14.90
C VAL A 201 11.95 -9.66 -15.34
N ALA A 202 12.53 -9.90 -16.52
CA ALA A 202 12.87 -11.25 -16.96
C ALA A 202 13.53 -11.95 -15.77
N LYS A 203 12.85 -12.96 -15.20
CA LYS A 203 13.44 -13.84 -14.19
C LYS A 203 14.71 -14.38 -14.83
N ALA A 204 15.86 -13.81 -14.47
CA ALA A 204 17.14 -14.31 -14.88
C ALA A 204 17.22 -15.72 -14.32
N THR A 205 16.91 -16.70 -15.16
CA THR A 205 17.05 -18.10 -14.80
C THR A 205 18.52 -18.27 -14.37
N PRO A 206 18.78 -18.76 -13.15
CA PRO A 206 20.14 -18.95 -12.71
C PRO A 206 20.81 -19.91 -13.70
N LYS A 207 21.76 -19.41 -14.50
CA LYS A 207 22.66 -20.24 -15.29
C LYS A 207 23.24 -21.26 -14.32
N LYS A 208 22.87 -22.54 -14.47
CA LYS A 208 23.49 -23.68 -13.78
C LYS A 208 25.01 -23.54 -13.91
N LYS A 209 25.67 -22.96 -12.91
CA LYS A 209 27.13 -23.05 -12.78
C LYS A 209 27.43 -24.52 -12.50
N GLY A 210 28.25 -25.11 -13.36
CA GLY A 210 28.72 -26.47 -13.23
C GLY A 210 29.21 -26.74 -11.81
N ARG A 211 28.66 -27.81 -11.24
CA ARG A 211 28.96 -28.33 -9.91
C ARG A 211 30.45 -28.71 -9.88
N LYS A 212 31.27 -27.92 -9.19
CA LYS A 212 32.66 -28.30 -8.83
C LYS A 212 32.56 -29.34 -7.69
N PRO A 213 33.26 -30.48 -7.73
CA PRO A 213 33.24 -31.45 -6.65
C PRO A 213 33.77 -30.81 -5.37
N ARG A 214 33.01 -30.97 -4.28
CA ARG A 214 33.33 -30.48 -2.94
C ARG A 214 33.89 -31.68 -2.18
N ASN A 215 35.09 -31.52 -1.63
CA ASN A 215 35.67 -32.47 -0.69
C ASN A 215 34.86 -32.44 0.61
N ASP A 216 34.53 -33.64 1.08
CA ASP A 216 33.99 -33.93 2.41
C ASP A 216 35.08 -33.69 3.44
N GLU A 217 34.84 -32.85 4.45
CA GLU A 217 35.32 -33.05 5.84
C GLU A 217 34.37 -32.31 6.82
N ASP A 218 33.76 -33.12 7.70
CA ASP A 218 33.52 -32.97 9.14
C ASP A 218 32.71 -31.77 9.68
N GLU A 219 31.49 -31.99 10.19
CA GLU A 219 31.14 -32.57 11.52
C GLU A 219 31.21 -31.51 12.64
N SER A 220 30.06 -30.97 13.03
CA SER A 220 29.76 -30.63 14.44
C SER A 220 28.30 -30.20 14.56
N THR A 221 27.55 -31.05 15.25
CA THR A 221 26.16 -30.92 15.66
C THR A 221 25.96 -29.77 16.66
N GLY A 222 24.88 -29.01 16.48
CA GLY A 222 24.45 -27.96 17.41
C GLY A 222 22.93 -27.81 17.36
N ALA A 223 22.23 -28.71 18.06
CA ALA A 223 20.78 -28.70 18.21
C ALA A 223 20.35 -27.49 19.05
N CYS A 224 19.41 -26.69 18.54
CA CYS A 224 18.74 -25.67 19.33
C CYS A 224 17.25 -25.61 18.95
N ALA A 225 16.43 -26.25 19.77
CA ALA A 225 14.99 -26.07 19.92
C ALA A 225 14.65 -26.51 21.36
N PRO A 226 13.48 -26.21 21.95
CA PRO A 226 12.35 -25.35 21.52
C PRO A 226 11.92 -24.37 22.64
N LEU A 227 10.82 -23.61 22.46
CA LEU A 227 9.73 -23.46 23.45
C LEU A 227 8.67 -22.44 22.99
N LEU A 228 7.59 -22.95 22.38
CA LEU A 228 6.30 -22.28 22.34
C LEU A 228 5.55 -22.58 23.64
N ARG A 229 5.25 -21.56 24.44
CA ARG A 229 4.29 -21.66 25.55
C ARG A 229 2.93 -21.14 25.07
N SER A 230 2.04 -22.04 24.69
CA SER A 230 0.61 -21.76 24.65
C SER A 230 0.06 -21.81 26.08
N SER A 231 -0.39 -20.68 26.60
CA SER A 231 -1.20 -20.63 27.82
C SER A 231 -2.67 -20.67 27.41
N ASN A 232 -3.29 -21.84 27.58
CA ASN A 232 -4.74 -21.99 27.51
C ASN A 232 -5.35 -21.45 28.82
N THR A 233 -6.01 -20.31 28.75
CA THR A 233 -6.90 -19.85 29.82
C THR A 233 -8.33 -20.15 29.38
N ARG A 234 -8.93 -21.21 29.96
CA ARG A 234 -10.37 -21.43 29.89
C ARG A 234 -11.03 -20.53 30.94
N LEU A 235 -12.03 -19.76 30.51
CA LEU A 235 -13.08 -19.21 31.38
C LEU A 235 -14.24 -20.21 31.45
#